data_AF-A0A917FWY1-F1
#
_entry.id   AF-A0A917FWY1-F1
#
_cell.length_a   1.000
_cell.length_b   1.000
_cell.length_c   1.000
_cell.angle_alpha   90.00
_cell.angle_beta   90.00
_cell.angle_gamma   90.00
#
_symmetry.space_group_name_H-M   'P 1'
#
loop_
_entity.id
_entity.type
_entity.pdbx_description
1 polymer ?
#
loop_
_entity_poly.entity_id
_entity_poly.type
_entity_poly.pdbx_seq_one_letter_code
_entity_poly.pdbx_strand_id
1 'polypeptide(L)'
;MLSQRLNIPHYDLDGIFWDNEAEVYGVKASEKQRDQKLKEFVSHDSWIIEGVYRSWVEPSFSAADKIIALIPPVSLQEVRIWKRYEDRVSGTDKCEKRETLNDVRNLLEWNAKYNLEKLPHFIKNCEYKDKIITVTDNLDVIELLCN
;
A
#
# COMPACT_ATOMS: atom_id res chain seq x y z
N MET A 1 -2.13 -10.13 -11.65
CA MET A 1 -2.58 -9.37 -10.45
C MET A 1 -3.93 -9.90 -9.98
N LEU A 2 -4.31 -9.66 -8.71
CA LEU A 2 -5.62 -10.06 -8.16
C LEU A 2 -6.78 -9.40 -8.92
N SER A 3 -6.66 -8.10 -9.22
CA SER A 3 -7.63 -7.34 -10.03
C SER A 3 -7.98 -7.99 -11.36
N GLN A 4 -6.98 -8.50 -12.07
CA GLN A 4 -7.18 -9.22 -13.34
C GLN A 4 -7.92 -10.55 -13.15
N ARG A 5 -7.69 -11.26 -12.04
CA ARG A 5 -8.37 -12.53 -11.74
C ARG A 5 -9.84 -12.32 -11.39
N LEU A 6 -10.12 -11.26 -10.63
CA LEU A 6 -11.47 -10.92 -10.17
C LEU A 6 -12.25 -10.04 -11.15
N ASN A 7 -11.57 -9.49 -12.17
CA ASN A 7 -12.12 -8.46 -13.05
C ASN A 7 -12.65 -7.22 -12.28
N ILE A 8 -11.90 -6.80 -11.25
CA ILE A 8 -12.23 -5.64 -10.39
C ILE A 8 -11.19 -4.53 -10.61
N PRO A 9 -11.60 -3.25 -10.74
CA PRO A 9 -10.68 -2.11 -10.85
C PRO A 9 -9.71 -2.05 -9.66
N HIS A 10 -8.45 -1.70 -9.94
CA HIS A 10 -7.42 -1.52 -8.93
C HIS A 10 -6.96 -0.06 -8.86
N TYR A 11 -6.79 0.44 -7.64
CA TYR A 11 -6.35 1.78 -7.34
C TYR A 11 -5.21 1.74 -6.31
N ASP A 12 -4.05 2.28 -6.70
CA ASP A 12 -2.89 2.43 -5.81
C ASP A 12 -2.99 3.76 -5.05
N LEU A 13 -2.98 3.71 -3.72
CA LEU A 13 -3.05 4.89 -2.86
C LEU A 13 -1.84 5.81 -3.03
N ASP A 14 -0.67 5.31 -3.42
CA ASP A 14 0.49 6.16 -3.71
C ASP A 14 0.20 7.09 -4.90
N GLY A 15 -0.63 6.64 -5.86
CA GLY A 15 -1.06 7.44 -7.02
C GLY A 15 -1.92 8.65 -6.68
N ILE A 16 -2.46 8.73 -5.45
CA ILE A 16 -3.24 9.88 -4.96
C ILE A 16 -2.63 10.55 -3.73
N PHE A 17 -1.70 9.88 -3.05
CA PHE A 17 -0.97 10.43 -1.92
C PHE A 17 0.13 11.39 -2.36
N TRP A 18 0.85 11.03 -3.43
CA TRP A 18 1.90 11.87 -4.00
C TRP A 18 1.37 12.79 -5.10
N ASP A 19 1.99 13.95 -5.21
CA ASP A 19 1.79 14.84 -6.34
C ASP A 19 2.59 14.29 -7.53
N ASN A 20 1.88 13.71 -8.49
CA ASN A 20 2.49 13.15 -9.70
C ASN A 20 2.81 14.22 -10.75
N GLU A 21 2.36 15.45 -10.57
CA GLU A 21 2.70 16.59 -11.43
C GLU A 21 3.97 17.30 -10.93
N ALA A 22 4.41 17.02 -9.70
CA ALA A 22 5.62 17.60 -9.14
C ALA A 22 6.89 17.07 -9.84
N GLU A 23 7.79 17.99 -10.15
CA GLU A 23 9.10 17.68 -10.77
C GLU A 23 10.05 16.93 -9.82
N VAL A 24 9.77 16.93 -8.52
CA VAL A 24 10.63 16.32 -7.49
C VAL A 24 9.87 15.29 -6.64
N TYR A 25 10.62 14.33 -6.09
CA TYR A 25 10.07 13.36 -5.15
C TYR A 25 9.63 13.98 -3.82
N GLY A 26 8.70 13.30 -3.14
CA GLY A 26 8.33 13.62 -1.77
C GLY A 26 7.30 14.74 -1.64
N VAL A 27 6.82 15.30 -2.74
CA VAL A 27 5.73 16.28 -2.75
C VAL A 27 4.40 15.54 -2.64
N LYS A 28 3.63 15.86 -1.59
CA LYS A 28 2.31 15.27 -1.36
C LYS A 28 1.26 16.02 -2.18
N ALA A 29 0.29 15.29 -2.70
CA ALA A 29 -0.90 15.90 -3.29
C ALA A 29 -1.67 16.72 -2.24
N SER A 30 -2.46 17.70 -2.70
CA SER A 30 -3.34 18.43 -1.78
C SER A 30 -4.34 17.49 -1.13
N GLU A 31 -4.60 17.68 0.17
CA GLU A 31 -5.52 16.80 0.92
C GLU A 31 -6.92 16.79 0.29
N LYS A 32 -7.38 17.94 -0.20
CA LYS A 32 -8.66 18.05 -0.91
C LYS A 32 -8.70 17.18 -2.17
N GLN A 33 -7.67 17.20 -3.00
CA GLN A 33 -7.63 16.38 -4.21
C GLN A 33 -7.49 14.89 -3.88
N ARG A 34 -6.62 14.55 -2.93
CA ARG A 34 -6.44 13.16 -2.44
C ARG A 34 -7.76 12.59 -1.93
N ASP A 35 -8.43 13.30 -1.03
CA ASP A 35 -9.66 12.82 -0.39
C ASP A 35 -10.83 12.76 -1.39
N GLN A 36 -10.85 13.67 -2.38
CA GLN A 36 -11.83 13.61 -3.47
C GLN A 36 -11.63 12.36 -4.34
N LYS A 37 -10.37 12.03 -4.70
CA LYS A 37 -10.06 10.82 -5.47
C LYS A 37 -10.40 9.56 -4.69
N LEU A 38 -10.10 9.51 -3.39
CA LEU A 38 -10.48 8.37 -2.55
C LEU A 38 -12.01 8.18 -2.54
N LYS A 39 -12.77 9.27 -2.38
CA LYS A 39 -14.25 9.24 -2.42
C LYS A 39 -14.77 8.74 -3.76
N GLU A 40 -14.14 9.14 -4.86
CA GLU A 40 -14.46 8.65 -6.20
C GLU A 40 -14.21 7.14 -6.30
N PHE A 41 -13.05 6.64 -5.87
CA PHE A 41 -12.73 5.20 -5.90
C PHE A 41 -13.77 4.38 -5.13
N VAL A 42 -14.11 4.79 -3.90
CA VAL A 42 -15.07 4.05 -3.05
C VAL A 42 -16.52 4.16 -3.53
N SER A 43 -16.83 5.09 -4.44
CA SER A 43 -18.17 5.22 -5.03
C SER A 43 -18.45 4.26 -6.18
N HIS A 44 -17.43 3.54 -6.68
CA HIS A 44 -17.59 2.52 -7.71
C HIS A 44 -18.25 1.26 -7.13
N ASP A 45 -19.00 0.54 -7.97
CA ASP A 45 -19.69 -0.71 -7.58
C ASP A 45 -18.73 -1.80 -7.09
N SER A 46 -17.49 -1.80 -7.59
CA SER A 46 -16.43 -2.70 -7.13
C SER A 46 -15.07 -2.05 -7.28
N TRP A 47 -14.16 -2.33 -6.35
CA TRP A 47 -12.82 -1.76 -6.33
C TRP A 47 -11.86 -2.61 -5.48
N ILE A 48 -10.58 -2.53 -5.81
CA ILE A 48 -9.45 -2.97 -4.98
C ILE A 48 -8.59 -1.74 -4.75
N ILE A 49 -8.52 -1.28 -3.51
CA ILE A 49 -7.62 -0.20 -3.11
C ILE A 49 -6.42 -0.83 -2.40
N GLU A 50 -5.21 -0.53 -2.88
CA GLU A 50 -3.96 -1.03 -2.33
C GLU A 50 -3.13 0.12 -1.74
N GLY A 51 -2.54 -0.10 -0.56
CA GLY A 51 -1.53 0.80 -0.02
C GLY A 51 -1.37 0.69 1.50
N VAL A 52 -0.75 1.72 2.08
CA VAL A 52 -0.39 1.76 3.50
C VAL A 52 -1.48 2.42 4.33
N TYR A 53 -1.71 1.90 5.54
CA TYR A 53 -2.66 2.50 6.47
C TYR A 53 -2.23 3.91 6.88
N ARG A 54 -3.13 4.85 6.65
CA ARG A 54 -3.12 6.23 7.17
C ARG A 54 -4.56 6.61 7.53
N SER A 55 -4.74 7.56 8.44
CA SER A 55 -6.07 7.97 8.91
C SER A 55 -7.02 8.43 7.80
N TRP A 56 -6.50 9.08 6.75
CA TRP A 56 -7.32 9.56 5.63
C TRP A 56 -7.91 8.44 4.76
N VAL A 57 -7.39 7.21 4.87
CA VAL A 57 -7.84 6.03 4.11
C VAL A 57 -9.12 5.43 4.72
N GLU A 58 -9.50 5.87 5.91
CA GLU A 58 -10.65 5.38 6.68
C GLU A 58 -11.96 5.21 5.88
N PRO A 59 -12.37 6.13 4.97
CA PRO A 59 -13.57 5.95 4.17
C PRO A 59 -13.59 4.66 3.35
N SER A 60 -12.42 4.16 2.91
CA SER A 60 -12.33 2.88 2.22
C SER A 60 -12.59 1.70 3.15
N PHE A 61 -12.13 1.73 4.40
CA PHE A 61 -12.42 0.67 5.36
C PHE A 61 -13.90 0.62 5.74
N SER A 62 -14.52 1.79 5.84
CA SER A 62 -15.96 1.93 6.05
C SER A 62 -16.76 1.26 4.92
N ALA A 63 -16.38 1.53 3.68
CA ALA A 63 -17.06 1.02 2.49
C ALA A 63 -16.68 -0.43 2.11
N ALA A 64 -15.52 -0.94 2.53
CA ALA A 64 -15.03 -2.26 2.13
C ALA A 64 -15.92 -3.41 2.63
N ASP A 65 -16.07 -4.46 1.81
CA ASP A 65 -16.58 -5.76 2.26
C ASP A 65 -15.52 -6.56 3.03
N LYS A 66 -14.26 -6.46 2.58
CA LYS A 66 -13.10 -7.16 3.15
C LYS A 66 -11.90 -6.24 3.18
N ILE A 67 -11.12 -6.32 4.26
CA ILE A 67 -9.85 -5.60 4.43
C ILE A 67 -8.77 -6.65 4.61
N ILE A 68 -7.85 -6.76 3.64
CA ILE A 68 -6.77 -7.73 3.71
C ILE A 68 -5.51 -7.06 4.26
N ALA A 69 -5.09 -7.47 5.45
CA ALA A 69 -3.82 -7.09 6.02
C ALA A 69 -2.76 -8.14 5.63
N LEU A 70 -2.05 -7.88 4.54
CA LEU A 70 -0.94 -8.71 4.06
C LEU A 70 0.36 -8.33 4.80
N ILE A 71 0.83 -9.23 5.66
CA ILE A 71 1.93 -9.02 6.61
C ILE A 71 3.01 -10.08 6.37
N PRO A 72 3.78 -10.00 5.26
CA PRO A 72 4.92 -10.88 5.05
C PRO A 72 5.97 -10.62 6.15
N PRO A 73 6.86 -11.60 6.44
CA PRO A 73 7.92 -11.41 7.43
C PRO A 73 8.75 -10.15 7.16
N VAL A 74 9.06 -9.37 8.20
CA VAL A 74 9.82 -8.11 8.05
C VAL A 74 11.15 -8.34 7.32
N SER A 75 11.85 -9.43 7.62
CA SER A 75 13.09 -9.80 6.92
C SER A 75 12.91 -9.97 5.40
N LEU A 76 11.79 -10.53 4.96
CA LEU A 76 11.47 -10.65 3.53
C LEU A 76 11.21 -9.28 2.90
N GLN A 77 10.55 -8.37 3.63
CA GLN A 77 10.34 -7.00 3.17
C GLN A 77 11.67 -6.25 3.02
N GLU A 78 12.59 -6.40 3.98
CA GLU A 78 13.93 -5.80 3.92
C GLU A 78 14.75 -6.32 2.73
N VAL A 79 14.71 -7.64 2.48
CA VAL A 79 15.35 -8.24 1.29
C VAL A 79 14.80 -7.62 0.01
N ARG A 80 13.47 -7.42 -0.09
CA ARG A 80 12.84 -6.78 -1.25
C ARG A 80 13.24 -5.32 -1.40
N ILE A 81 13.37 -4.57 -0.30
CA ILE A 81 13.84 -3.18 -0.30
C ILE A 81 15.26 -3.08 -0.85
N TRP A 82 16.17 -3.94 -0.37
CA TRP A 82 17.54 -3.99 -0.87
C TRP A 82 17.62 -4.41 -2.33
N LYS A 83 16.86 -5.45 -2.71
CA LYS A 83 16.82 -5.92 -4.10
C LYS A 83 16.38 -4.82 -5.06
N ARG A 84 15.33 -4.07 -4.70
CA ARG A 84 14.86 -2.91 -5.47
C ARG A 84 15.94 -1.83 -5.61
N TYR A 85 16.68 -1.55 -4.53
CA TYR A 85 17.78 -0.59 -4.59
C TYR A 85 18.88 -1.04 -5.57
N GLU A 86 19.28 -2.31 -5.49
CA GLU A 86 20.26 -2.90 -6.42
C GLU A 86 19.79 -2.82 -7.88
N ASP A 87 18.52 -3.13 -8.14
CA ASP A 87 17.93 -3.11 -9.48
C ASP A 87 17.87 -1.68 -10.06
N ARG A 88 17.68 -0.66 -9.20
CA ARG A 88 17.73 0.76 -9.59
C ARG A 88 19.14 1.25 -9.87
N VAL A 89 20.11 0.84 -9.05
CA VAL A 89 21.52 1.20 -9.27
C VAL A 89 22.07 0.51 -10.52
N SER A 90 21.66 -0.74 -10.80
CA SER A 90 22.08 -1.48 -11.99
C SER A 90 21.37 -1.04 -13.28
N GLY A 91 20.31 -0.22 -13.18
CA GLY A 91 19.50 0.22 -14.32
C GLY A 91 18.55 -0.85 -14.87
N THR A 92 18.31 -1.92 -14.10
CA THR A 92 17.33 -2.97 -14.45
C THR A 92 15.90 -2.48 -14.18
N ASP A 93 15.72 -1.67 -13.14
CA ASP A 93 14.49 -0.92 -12.89
C ASP A 93 14.49 0.35 -13.76
N LYS A 94 13.45 0.54 -14.57
CA LYS A 94 13.25 1.70 -15.44
C LYS A 94 12.81 2.96 -14.70
N CYS A 95 12.74 2.93 -13.37
CA CYS A 95 12.41 4.10 -12.57
C CYS A 95 13.39 5.25 -12.86
N GLU A 96 12.89 6.34 -13.45
CA GLU A 96 13.71 7.49 -13.87
C GLU A 96 14.36 8.23 -12.70
N LYS A 97 13.82 8.05 -11.51
CA LYS A 97 14.20 8.86 -10.37
C LYS A 97 15.13 8.07 -9.45
N ARG A 98 16.22 8.72 -9.04
CA ARG A 98 17.34 8.09 -8.32
C ARG A 98 17.01 7.85 -6.86
N GLU A 99 17.44 6.69 -6.36
CA GLU A 99 17.38 6.33 -4.94
C GLU A 99 18.79 6.31 -4.34
N THR A 100 18.95 6.82 -3.12
CA THR A 100 20.21 6.83 -2.39
C THR A 100 20.22 5.78 -1.28
N LEU A 101 21.40 5.42 -0.77
CA LEU A 101 21.52 4.59 0.44
C LEU A 101 20.82 5.21 1.65
N ASN A 102 20.74 6.54 1.71
CA ASN A 102 20.03 7.22 2.79
C ASN A 102 18.51 6.99 2.70
N ASP A 103 17.96 7.00 1.48
CA ASP A 103 16.55 6.69 1.24
C ASP A 103 16.21 5.26 1.65
N VAL A 104 17.11 4.30 1.35
CA VAL A 104 16.96 2.91 1.78
C VAL A 104 16.94 2.79 3.30
N ARG A 105 17.87 3.46 4.01
CA ARG A 105 17.88 3.46 5.49
C ARG A 105 16.59 4.04 6.07
N ASN A 106 16.17 5.20 5.56
CA ASN A 106 14.91 5.83 5.98
C ASN A 106 13.70 4.92 5.74
N LEU A 107 13.68 4.20 4.61
CA LEU A 107 12.62 3.26 4.28
C LEU A 107 12.62 2.04 5.20
N LEU A 108 13.79 1.48 5.53
CA LEU A 108 13.90 0.36 6.47
C LEU A 108 13.42 0.75 7.87
N GLU A 109 13.84 1.92 8.38
CA GLU A 109 13.37 2.45 9.67
C GLU A 109 11.85 2.67 9.68
N TRP A 110 11.33 3.29 8.61
CA TRP A 110 9.89 3.48 8.44
C TRP A 110 9.14 2.14 8.38
N ASN A 111 9.69 1.15 7.66
CA ASN A 111 9.11 -0.17 7.48
C ASN A 111 9.03 -0.93 8.80
N ALA A 112 10.11 -0.93 9.58
CA ALA A 112 10.15 -1.53 10.90
C ALA A 112 9.10 -0.89 11.82
N LYS A 113 9.04 0.44 11.88
CA LYS A 113 8.04 1.16 12.68
C LYS A 113 6.60 0.86 12.23
N TYR A 114 6.36 0.75 10.93
CA TYR A 114 5.04 0.46 10.40
C TYR A 114 4.58 -0.95 10.81
N ASN A 115 5.43 -1.95 10.63
CA ASN A 115 5.11 -3.36 10.92
C ASN A 115 5.05 -3.66 12.42
N LEU A 116 5.91 -3.05 13.24
CA LEU A 116 6.00 -3.35 14.68
C LEU A 116 5.03 -2.54 15.53
N GLU A 117 4.66 -1.33 15.09
CA GLU A 117 3.83 -0.43 15.88
C GLU A 117 2.52 -0.09 15.19
N LYS A 118 2.59 0.53 14.00
CA LYS A 118 1.41 1.19 13.41
C LYS A 118 0.35 0.22 12.95
N LEU A 119 0.73 -0.80 12.18
CA LEU A 119 -0.23 -1.76 11.63
C LEU A 119 -0.84 -2.65 12.73
N PRO A 120 -0.06 -3.25 13.67
CA PRO A 120 -0.64 -3.99 14.78
C PRO A 120 -1.57 -3.14 15.65
N HIS A 121 -1.21 -1.88 15.90
CA HIS A 121 -2.06 -0.95 16.63
C HIS A 121 -3.38 -0.69 15.89
N PHE A 122 -3.35 -0.48 14.58
CA PHE A 122 -4.56 -0.31 13.77
C PHE A 122 -5.45 -1.56 13.83
N ILE A 123 -4.92 -2.74 13.52
CA ILE A 123 -5.67 -4.00 13.53
C ILE A 123 -6.31 -4.25 14.91
N LYS A 124 -5.59 -3.94 15.99
CA LYS A 124 -6.08 -4.12 17.36
C LYS A 124 -7.18 -3.12 17.76
N ASN A 125 -7.21 -1.92 17.19
CA ASN A 125 -8.02 -0.82 17.73
C ASN A 125 -9.05 -0.24 16.76
N CYS A 126 -9.02 -0.58 15.47
CA CYS A 126 -10.01 -0.07 14.52
C CYS A 126 -11.41 -0.64 14.77
N GLU A 127 -12.44 0.03 14.27
CA GLU A 127 -13.84 -0.41 14.35
C GLU A 127 -14.16 -1.53 13.35
N TYR A 128 -13.30 -1.73 12.35
CA TYR A 128 -13.53 -2.63 11.21
C TYR A 128 -12.98 -4.04 11.38
N LYS A 129 -12.78 -4.51 12.62
CA LYS A 129 -12.12 -5.80 12.90
C LYS A 129 -12.78 -6.98 12.23
N ASP A 130 -14.12 -6.96 12.16
CA ASP A 130 -14.91 -8.04 11.56
C ASP A 130 -14.69 -8.18 10.04
N LYS A 131 -14.16 -7.13 9.40
CA LYS A 131 -13.81 -7.11 7.98
C LYS A 131 -12.35 -7.47 7.73
N ILE A 132 -11.50 -7.46 8.76
CA ILE A 132 -10.05 -7.64 8.62
C ILE A 132 -9.68 -9.12 8.56
N ILE A 133 -8.92 -9.48 7.54
CA ILE A 133 -8.31 -10.79 7.38
C ILE A 133 -6.80 -10.58 7.29
N THR A 134 -6.06 -11.20 8.21
CA THR A 134 -4.59 -11.14 8.21
C THR A 134 -4.01 -12.35 7.50
N VAL A 135 -3.07 -12.12 6.58
CA VAL A 135 -2.39 -13.15 5.81
C VAL A 135 -0.90 -12.82 5.70
N THR A 136 -0.06 -13.81 5.42
CA THR A 136 1.40 -13.61 5.31
C THR A 136 1.90 -13.80 3.89
N ASP A 137 1.16 -14.50 3.04
CA ASP A 137 1.53 -14.79 1.66
C ASP A 137 0.47 -14.29 0.66
N ASN A 138 0.91 -13.97 -0.55
CA ASN A 138 0.03 -13.60 -1.66
C ASN A 138 -0.84 -14.78 -2.12
N LEU A 139 -0.36 -16.01 -1.97
CA LEU A 139 -1.12 -17.22 -2.28
C LEU A 139 -2.34 -17.33 -1.38
N ASP A 140 -2.21 -17.01 -0.08
CA ASP A 140 -3.33 -16.99 0.87
C ASP A 140 -4.42 -16.01 0.38
N VAL A 141 -4.04 -14.83 -0.10
CA VAL A 141 -4.97 -13.83 -0.65
C VAL A 141 -5.75 -14.39 -1.84
N ILE A 142 -5.05 -15.08 -2.75
CA ILE A 142 -5.67 -15.66 -3.94
C ILE A 142 -6.62 -16.80 -3.54
N GLU A 143 -6.21 -17.67 -2.61
CA GLU A 143 -7.04 -18.77 -2.12
C GLU A 143 -8.31 -18.26 -1.44
N LEU A 144 -8.22 -17.14 -0.71
CA LEU A 144 -9.35 -16.53 -0.01
C LEU A 144 -10.38 -15.86 -0.93
N LEU A 145 -9.94 -15.33 -2.08
CA LEU A 145 -10.77 -14.44 -2.91
C LEU A 145 -11.13 -15.03 -4.28
N CYS A 146 -10.39 -16.03 -4.76
CA CYS A 146 -10.58 -16.62 -6.08
C CYS A 146 -11.13 -18.05 -6.05
N ASN A 147 -11.36 -18.63 -4.87
CA ASN A 147 -11.94 -19.97 -4.71
C ASN A 147 -13.42 -19.93 -4.34
#